data_AF-A7VE53-F1
#
_entry.id   AF-A7VE53-F1
#
_cell.length_a   1.000
_cell.length_b   1.000
_cell.length_c   1.000
_cell.angle_alpha   90.00
_cell.angle_beta   90.00
_cell.angle_gamma   90.00
#
_symmetry.space_group_name_H-M   'P 1'
#
loop_
_entity.id
_entity.type
_entity.pdbx_description
1 polymer ?
#
loop_
_entity_poly.entity_id
_entity_poly.type
_entity_poly.pdbx_seq_one_letter_code
_entity_poly.pdbx_strand_id
1 'polypeptide(L)'
;MMTLEQLPPKGVKREQAILELGKDEVNAELLFQLVNTEKGKYKTAAQKALAHLEYAPAAPLWAKLVKGKWMGSNIMSDACSDCVSEQIAPVILKTLSKLLDEGDTKPLDIEQLNFCFHLMLGKASPKMLEVYRFLAENTQRIAQLKRTPVYSDDDCTSWWITDGLRIWDATPKEKEKIPAVVLTASLIRNPDERLQALADELNERYGGNWLMPVFMKAIITQPKEQVYETYSPLLDTPQKGYLFHALGMLHYRCYPEGWTYERLGPDGMIALIFWGNYSYGTYDTRFMIERYVDLDERWLFDLAKDPEGRKPTVTWQTYNRSGVLYGSYDEMFISLLPRKVENPELKSILRDYFRIRSEKVKVEESITVYKDAAERFGDE
;
A
#
# COMPACT_ATOMS: atom_id res chain seq x y z
N MET A 1 15.61 -3.69 29.82
CA MET A 1 14.30 -4.11 30.37
C MET A 1 13.75 -2.98 31.20
N MET A 2 12.65 -2.36 30.75
CA MET A 2 11.96 -1.29 31.47
C MET A 2 11.00 -1.90 32.50
N THR A 3 10.69 -1.21 33.59
CA THR A 3 9.71 -1.67 34.60
C THR A 3 8.47 -0.76 34.62
N LEU A 4 7.35 -1.27 35.16
CA LEU A 4 6.07 -0.54 35.31
C LEU A 4 6.25 0.84 35.96
N GLU A 5 7.15 0.94 36.93
CA GLU A 5 7.42 2.14 37.74
C GLU A 5 8.14 3.24 36.96
N GLN A 6 8.79 2.89 35.85
CA GLN A 6 9.51 3.83 34.99
C GLN A 6 8.62 4.50 33.94
N LEU A 7 7.35 4.06 33.80
CA LEU A 7 6.42 4.64 32.84
C LEU A 7 5.88 6.00 33.34
N PRO A 8 5.74 7.01 32.45
CA PRO A 8 5.17 8.31 32.81
C PRO A 8 3.77 8.20 33.43
N PRO A 9 3.34 9.18 34.25
CA PRO A 9 1.96 9.25 34.72
C PRO A 9 0.99 9.39 33.54
N LYS A 10 -0.31 9.14 33.80
CA LYS A 10 -1.35 9.18 32.76
C LYS A 10 -1.29 10.50 31.98
N GLY A 11 -1.21 10.38 30.66
CA GLY A 11 -1.15 11.46 29.69
C GLY A 11 -0.63 10.96 28.34
N VAL A 12 -0.47 11.87 27.37
CA VAL A 12 0.07 11.54 26.04
C VAL A 12 1.47 10.90 26.14
N LYS A 13 2.30 11.40 27.06
CA LYS A 13 3.64 10.84 27.30
C LYS A 13 3.63 9.36 27.70
N ARG A 14 2.61 8.90 28.44
CA ARG A 14 2.47 7.48 28.82
C ARG A 14 2.09 6.62 27.64
N GLU A 15 1.16 7.10 26.82
CA GLU A 15 0.72 6.39 25.61
C GLU A 15 1.90 6.17 24.65
N GLN A 16 2.68 7.23 24.37
CA GLN A 16 3.89 7.11 23.56
C GLN A 16 4.91 6.17 24.20
N ALA A 17 5.18 6.31 25.50
CA ALA A 17 6.13 5.45 26.20
C ALA A 17 5.74 3.97 26.11
N ILE A 18 4.44 3.64 26.19
CA ILE A 18 3.96 2.26 26.02
C ILE A 18 4.18 1.78 24.57
N LEU A 19 3.91 2.61 23.56
CA LEU A 19 4.14 2.25 22.15
C LEU A 19 5.63 1.97 21.87
N GLU A 20 6.53 2.78 22.45
CA GLU A 20 7.98 2.63 22.31
C GLU A 20 8.50 1.29 22.86
N LEU A 21 7.83 0.69 23.85
CA LEU A 21 8.20 -0.64 24.36
C LEU A 21 8.11 -1.72 23.28
N GLY A 22 7.24 -1.54 22.28
CA GLY A 22 7.04 -2.49 21.17
C GLY A 22 8.20 -2.56 20.18
N LYS A 23 9.29 -1.82 20.41
CA LYS A 23 10.52 -1.87 19.60
C LYS A 23 11.50 -2.95 20.05
N ASP A 24 11.29 -3.55 21.22
CA ASP A 24 12.21 -4.52 21.81
C ASP A 24 11.45 -5.68 22.47
N GLU A 25 11.74 -6.89 22.00
CA GLU A 25 11.14 -8.17 22.44
C GLU A 25 11.26 -8.38 23.95
N VAL A 26 12.29 -7.84 24.61
CA VAL A 26 12.48 -7.99 26.08
C VAL A 26 11.33 -7.37 26.89
N ASN A 27 10.52 -6.51 26.28
CA ASN A 27 9.39 -5.84 26.94
C ASN A 27 8.06 -6.59 26.74
N ALA A 28 8.04 -7.72 26.04
CA ALA A 28 6.80 -8.42 25.70
C ALA A 28 5.97 -8.84 26.94
N GLU A 29 6.63 -9.35 27.99
CA GLU A 29 5.94 -9.72 29.23
C GLU A 29 5.33 -8.50 29.93
N LEU A 30 6.09 -7.40 30.03
CA LEU A 30 5.61 -6.13 30.58
C LEU A 30 4.41 -5.61 29.79
N LEU A 31 4.49 -5.60 28.46
CA LEU A 31 3.39 -5.20 27.59
C LEU A 31 2.16 -6.07 27.79
N PHE A 32 2.34 -7.39 27.93
CA PHE A 32 1.25 -8.30 28.23
C PHE A 32 0.61 -8.04 29.60
N GLN A 33 1.41 -7.73 30.64
CA GLN A 33 0.89 -7.28 31.93
C GLN A 33 0.07 -5.99 31.77
N LEU A 34 0.57 -5.00 31.03
CA LEU A 34 -0.12 -3.74 30.76
C LEU A 34 -1.46 -3.94 30.03
N VAL A 35 -1.55 -4.87 29.08
CA VAL A 35 -2.83 -5.20 28.41
C VAL A 35 -3.89 -5.66 29.41
N ASN A 36 -3.47 -6.31 30.49
CA ASN A 36 -4.36 -6.83 31.53
C ASN A 36 -4.70 -5.79 32.61
N THR A 37 -3.80 -4.85 32.90
CA THR A 37 -3.99 -3.86 33.98
C THR A 37 -4.48 -2.50 33.51
N GLU A 38 -4.11 -2.06 32.30
CA GLU A 38 -4.50 -0.76 31.74
C GLU A 38 -5.93 -0.74 31.21
N LYS A 39 -6.47 0.47 31.05
CA LYS A 39 -7.82 0.70 30.50
C LYS A 39 -7.80 1.78 29.41
N GLY A 40 -8.81 1.74 28.53
CA GLY A 40 -8.98 2.71 27.46
C GLY A 40 -7.75 2.77 26.54
N LYS A 41 -7.33 3.98 26.19
CA LYS A 41 -6.25 4.21 25.22
C LYS A 41 -4.89 3.61 25.61
N TYR A 42 -4.56 3.52 26.90
CA TYR A 42 -3.29 2.92 27.34
C TYR A 42 -3.28 1.40 27.13
N LYS A 43 -4.43 0.74 27.31
CA LYS A 43 -4.59 -0.67 26.94
C LYS A 43 -4.45 -0.86 25.43
N THR A 44 -5.10 -0.01 24.64
CA THR A 44 -4.98 -0.06 23.17
C THR A 44 -3.52 0.13 22.73
N ALA A 45 -2.79 1.07 23.34
CA ALA A 45 -1.37 1.27 23.08
C ALA A 45 -0.54 0.03 23.43
N ALA A 46 -0.79 -0.60 24.59
CA ALA A 46 -0.10 -1.83 24.98
C ALA A 46 -0.42 -2.99 24.03
N GLN A 47 -1.66 -3.10 23.55
CA GLN A 47 -2.05 -4.11 22.57
C GLN A 47 -1.38 -3.88 21.21
N LYS A 48 -1.31 -2.64 20.73
CA LYS A 48 -0.60 -2.26 19.50
C LYS A 48 0.88 -2.61 19.61
N ALA A 49 1.53 -2.15 20.68
CA ALA A 49 2.95 -2.41 20.93
C ALA A 49 3.25 -3.91 21.00
N LEU A 50 2.45 -4.68 21.75
CA LEU A 50 2.61 -6.12 21.87
C LEU A 50 2.37 -6.86 20.55
N ALA A 51 1.51 -6.34 19.67
CA ALA A 51 1.25 -6.95 18.37
C ALA A 51 2.50 -6.97 17.47
N HIS A 52 3.46 -6.07 17.67
CA HIS A 52 4.72 -6.06 16.92
C HIS A 52 5.72 -7.13 17.36
N LEU A 53 5.49 -7.77 18.51
CA LEU A 53 6.46 -8.66 19.15
C LEU A 53 6.13 -10.14 18.97
N GLU A 54 7.16 -10.99 18.94
CA GLU A 54 7.03 -12.44 18.91
C GLU A 54 6.79 -13.00 20.32
N TYR A 55 5.54 -12.92 20.78
CA TYR A 55 5.18 -13.33 22.13
C TYR A 55 4.02 -14.34 22.17
N ALA A 56 4.37 -15.63 22.14
CA ALA A 56 3.42 -16.75 22.11
C ALA A 56 2.31 -16.72 23.18
N PRO A 57 2.56 -16.32 24.44
CA PRO A 57 1.52 -16.25 25.46
C PRO A 57 0.38 -15.28 25.13
N ALA A 58 0.57 -14.32 24.22
CA ALA A 58 -0.49 -13.42 23.75
C ALA A 58 -1.40 -14.04 22.68
N ALA A 59 -1.14 -15.24 22.17
CA ALA A 59 -1.97 -15.86 21.12
C ALA A 59 -3.50 -15.86 21.41
N PRO A 60 -3.98 -16.18 22.63
CA PRO A 60 -5.41 -16.11 22.94
C PRO A 60 -6.01 -14.71 22.83
N LEU A 61 -5.21 -13.66 23.06
CA LEU A 61 -5.63 -12.27 22.90
C LEU A 61 -5.93 -11.96 21.43
N TRP A 62 -5.05 -12.34 20.51
CA TRP A 62 -5.22 -12.10 19.08
C TRP A 62 -6.42 -12.87 18.52
N ALA A 63 -6.56 -14.15 18.89
CA ALA A 63 -7.69 -14.99 18.50
C ALA A 63 -9.04 -14.45 19.01
N LYS A 64 -9.04 -13.72 20.13
CA LYS A 64 -10.23 -13.02 20.65
C LYS A 64 -10.51 -11.73 19.87
N LEU A 65 -9.49 -10.89 19.64
CA LEU A 65 -9.65 -9.58 19.00
C LEU A 65 -10.13 -9.70 17.55
N VAL A 66 -9.62 -10.67 16.80
CA VAL A 66 -9.98 -10.88 15.39
C VAL A 66 -11.45 -11.25 15.17
N LYS A 67 -12.14 -11.75 16.21
CA LYS A 67 -13.57 -12.09 16.16
C LYS A 67 -14.48 -10.90 16.48
N GLY A 68 -13.91 -9.75 16.85
CA GLY A 68 -14.67 -8.52 17.09
C GLY A 68 -15.22 -7.92 15.78
N LYS A 69 -16.14 -6.95 15.90
CA LYS A 69 -16.80 -6.27 14.77
C LYS A 69 -15.81 -5.78 13.70
N TRP A 70 -14.70 -5.19 14.13
CA TRP A 70 -13.66 -4.60 13.27
C TRP A 70 -12.43 -5.49 13.11
N MET A 71 -12.56 -6.77 13.47
CA MET A 71 -11.49 -7.78 13.46
C MET A 71 -10.20 -7.36 14.20
N GLY A 72 -10.28 -6.42 15.13
CA GLY A 72 -9.11 -5.85 15.82
C GLY A 72 -8.13 -5.13 14.88
N SER A 73 -8.58 -4.68 13.70
CA SER A 73 -7.73 -3.99 12.71
C SER A 73 -7.03 -2.76 13.29
N ASN A 74 -7.71 -2.01 14.15
CA ASN A 74 -7.14 -0.85 14.84
C ASN A 74 -5.96 -1.21 15.78
N ILE A 75 -5.70 -2.49 16.05
CA ILE A 75 -4.61 -2.99 16.88
C ILE A 75 -3.56 -3.71 16.03
N MET A 76 -4.00 -4.59 15.12
CA MET A 76 -3.14 -5.60 14.49
C MET A 76 -2.77 -5.31 13.03
N SER A 77 -3.39 -4.31 12.39
CA SER A 77 -3.12 -4.03 10.97
C SER A 77 -1.71 -3.54 10.70
N ASP A 78 -1.13 -2.74 11.60
CA ASP A 78 0.23 -2.21 11.45
C ASP A 78 1.33 -3.18 11.96
N ALA A 79 0.96 -4.35 12.50
CA ALA A 79 1.91 -5.34 12.96
C ALA A 79 2.23 -6.39 11.88
N CYS A 80 3.44 -6.92 11.89
CA CYS A 80 3.89 -7.98 10.98
C CYS A 80 4.34 -9.27 11.67
N SER A 81 4.23 -9.36 13.01
CA SER A 81 4.68 -10.53 13.77
C SER A 81 3.95 -11.81 13.34
N ASP A 82 4.70 -12.90 13.32
CA ASP A 82 4.19 -14.24 13.08
C ASP A 82 3.20 -14.64 14.18
N CYS A 83 3.45 -14.23 15.42
CA CYS A 83 2.54 -14.45 16.55
C CYS A 83 1.12 -13.92 16.30
N VAL A 84 0.99 -12.72 15.74
CA VAL A 84 -0.32 -12.17 15.34
C VAL A 84 -0.82 -12.84 14.07
N SER A 85 0.03 -12.90 13.05
CA SER A 85 -0.27 -13.44 11.72
C SER A 85 -0.88 -14.83 11.78
N GLU A 86 -0.26 -15.73 12.54
CA GLU A 86 -0.63 -17.13 12.65
C GLU A 86 -2.00 -17.35 13.31
N GLN A 87 -2.38 -16.46 14.22
CA GLN A 87 -3.66 -16.53 14.93
C GLN A 87 -4.81 -15.95 14.13
N ILE A 88 -4.56 -14.90 13.33
CA ILE A 88 -5.61 -14.21 12.57
C ILE A 88 -5.86 -14.84 11.20
N ALA A 89 -4.85 -15.45 10.57
CA ALA A 89 -4.95 -16.02 9.23
C ALA A 89 -6.12 -17.01 9.04
N PRO A 90 -6.38 -17.98 9.95
CA PRO A 90 -7.54 -18.88 9.80
C PRO A 90 -8.89 -18.15 9.81
N VAL A 91 -8.99 -17.08 10.59
CA VAL A 91 -10.23 -16.28 10.68
C VAL A 91 -10.40 -15.47 9.41
N ILE A 92 -9.33 -14.85 8.89
CA ILE A 92 -9.34 -14.13 7.61
C ILE A 92 -9.75 -15.07 6.47
N LEU A 93 -9.11 -16.25 6.37
CA LEU A 93 -9.43 -17.23 5.33
C LEU A 93 -10.90 -17.64 5.36
N LYS A 94 -11.41 -17.96 6.56
CA LYS A 94 -12.82 -18.33 6.75
C LYS A 94 -13.76 -17.19 6.35
N THR A 95 -13.43 -15.95 6.73
CA THR A 95 -14.24 -14.77 6.39
C THR A 95 -14.22 -14.51 4.89
N LEU A 96 -13.07 -14.57 4.24
CA LEU A 96 -12.94 -14.40 2.79
C LEU A 96 -13.72 -15.46 2.03
N SER A 97 -13.60 -16.75 2.41
CA SER A 97 -14.38 -17.83 1.80
C SER A 97 -15.88 -17.55 1.91
N LYS A 98 -16.36 -17.19 3.11
CA LYS A 98 -17.76 -16.86 3.33
C LYS A 98 -18.21 -15.66 2.48
N LEU A 99 -17.39 -14.61 2.40
CA LEU A 99 -17.71 -13.41 1.61
C LEU A 99 -17.78 -13.73 0.11
N LEU A 100 -16.90 -14.59 -0.41
CA LEU A 100 -16.97 -15.03 -1.79
C LEU A 100 -18.25 -15.82 -2.07
N ASP A 101 -18.62 -16.75 -1.19
CA ASP A 101 -19.84 -17.55 -1.34
C ASP A 101 -21.11 -16.69 -1.24
N GLU A 102 -21.12 -15.70 -0.35
CA GLU A 102 -22.22 -14.73 -0.27
C GLU A 102 -22.28 -13.81 -1.50
N GLY A 103 -21.12 -13.38 -1.99
CA GLY A 103 -20.96 -12.47 -3.13
C GLY A 103 -21.50 -13.03 -4.44
N ASP A 104 -21.58 -14.36 -4.55
CA ASP A 104 -22.21 -15.06 -5.68
C ASP A 104 -23.75 -14.87 -5.71
N THR A 105 -24.36 -14.50 -4.58
CA THR A 105 -25.82 -14.40 -4.44
C THR A 105 -26.34 -12.98 -4.18
N LYS A 106 -25.53 -12.12 -3.54
CA LYS A 106 -25.92 -10.76 -3.17
C LYS A 106 -24.73 -9.81 -3.13
N PRO A 107 -24.95 -8.50 -3.28
CA PRO A 107 -23.91 -7.51 -3.01
C PRO A 107 -23.42 -7.59 -1.56
N LEU A 108 -22.12 -7.38 -1.36
CA LEU A 108 -21.44 -7.47 -0.07
C LEU A 108 -21.43 -6.14 0.68
N ASP A 109 -21.41 -6.24 2.00
CA ASP A 109 -20.81 -5.21 2.84
C ASP A 109 -19.28 -5.26 2.65
N ILE A 110 -18.75 -4.27 1.92
CA ILE A 110 -17.33 -4.23 1.55
C ILE A 110 -16.42 -3.96 2.76
N GLU A 111 -16.94 -3.46 3.89
CA GLU A 111 -16.08 -3.17 5.06
C GLU A 111 -15.41 -4.44 5.59
N GLN A 112 -16.12 -5.57 5.69
CA GLN A 112 -15.53 -6.82 6.18
C GLN A 112 -14.43 -7.35 5.25
N LEU A 113 -14.63 -7.22 3.94
CA LEU A 113 -13.61 -7.58 2.95
C LEU A 113 -12.36 -6.70 3.12
N ASN A 114 -12.56 -5.40 3.31
CA ASN A 114 -11.47 -4.45 3.52
C ASN A 114 -10.71 -4.74 4.81
N PHE A 115 -11.37 -5.08 5.92
CA PHE A 115 -10.66 -5.46 7.14
C PHE A 115 -9.80 -6.71 6.96
N CYS A 116 -10.23 -7.67 6.13
CA CYS A 116 -9.40 -8.82 5.77
C CYS A 116 -8.11 -8.35 5.09
N PHE A 117 -8.22 -7.53 4.04
CA PHE A 117 -7.04 -6.96 3.36
C PHE A 117 -6.17 -6.10 4.31
N HIS A 118 -6.79 -5.35 5.21
CA HIS A 118 -6.09 -4.51 6.18
C HIS A 118 -5.23 -5.32 7.13
N LEU A 119 -5.73 -6.47 7.54
CA LEU A 119 -5.02 -7.36 8.45
C LEU A 119 -3.93 -8.17 7.74
N MET A 120 -4.04 -8.44 6.45
CA MET A 120 -3.02 -9.19 5.70
C MET A 120 -1.70 -8.43 5.56
N LEU A 121 -1.74 -7.10 5.44
CA LEU A 121 -0.59 -6.26 5.07
C LEU A 121 0.72 -6.65 5.79
N GLY A 122 1.70 -7.08 4.99
CA GLY A 122 3.08 -7.36 5.43
C GLY A 122 3.24 -8.59 6.33
N LYS A 123 2.19 -9.38 6.54
CA LYS A 123 2.23 -10.58 7.39
C LYS A 123 2.61 -11.80 6.56
N ALA A 124 3.52 -12.61 7.10
CA ALA A 124 4.22 -13.62 6.31
C ALA A 124 4.23 -15.03 6.96
N SER A 125 3.50 -15.22 8.07
CA SER A 125 3.46 -16.55 8.72
C SER A 125 2.93 -17.61 7.74
N PRO A 126 3.29 -18.90 7.91
CA PRO A 126 2.89 -19.96 6.99
C PRO A 126 1.38 -19.98 6.69
N LYS A 127 0.52 -19.82 7.71
CA LYS A 127 -0.93 -19.75 7.49
C LYS A 127 -1.38 -18.49 6.75
N MET A 128 -0.68 -17.37 6.89
CA MET A 128 -1.01 -16.16 6.15
C MET A 128 -0.68 -16.29 4.66
N LEU A 129 0.42 -16.97 4.32
CA LEU A 129 0.75 -17.27 2.91
C LEU A 129 -0.38 -18.05 2.23
N GLU A 130 -1.01 -19.00 2.93
CA GLU A 130 -2.20 -19.70 2.44
C GLU A 130 -3.38 -18.75 2.14
N VAL A 131 -3.54 -17.66 2.90
CA VAL A 131 -4.57 -16.65 2.63
C VAL A 131 -4.28 -15.92 1.32
N TYR A 132 -3.03 -15.55 1.06
CA TYR A 132 -2.65 -14.94 -0.22
C TYR A 132 -2.84 -15.89 -1.40
N ARG A 133 -2.45 -17.17 -1.24
CA ARG A 133 -2.71 -18.22 -2.25
C ARG A 133 -4.20 -18.37 -2.52
N PHE A 134 -5.02 -18.37 -1.48
CA PHE A 134 -6.48 -18.41 -1.61
C PHE A 134 -7.02 -17.22 -2.42
N LEU A 135 -6.55 -15.99 -2.17
CA LEU A 135 -6.94 -14.83 -2.97
C LEU A 135 -6.53 -15.00 -4.45
N ALA A 136 -5.32 -15.53 -4.69
CA ALA A 136 -4.83 -15.76 -6.04
C ALA A 136 -5.70 -16.75 -6.81
N GLU A 137 -6.04 -17.88 -6.18
CA GLU A 137 -6.93 -18.90 -6.74
C GLU A 137 -8.34 -18.39 -7.02
N ASN A 138 -8.81 -17.38 -6.28
CA ASN A 138 -10.15 -16.83 -6.40
C ASN A 138 -10.22 -15.46 -7.09
N THR A 139 -9.17 -15.06 -7.81
CA THR A 139 -9.07 -13.75 -8.47
C THR A 139 -10.30 -13.40 -9.32
N GLN A 140 -10.79 -14.35 -10.12
CA GLN A 140 -11.98 -14.14 -10.96
C GLN A 140 -13.26 -13.92 -10.13
N ARG A 141 -13.44 -14.66 -9.03
CA ARG A 141 -14.60 -14.48 -8.14
C ARG A 141 -14.55 -13.11 -7.47
N ILE A 142 -13.38 -12.70 -6.98
CA ILE A 142 -13.15 -11.36 -6.41
C ILE A 142 -13.52 -10.27 -7.43
N ALA A 143 -13.14 -10.46 -8.70
CA ALA A 143 -13.45 -9.51 -9.76
C ALA A 143 -14.94 -9.36 -10.07
N GLN A 144 -15.76 -10.37 -9.76
CA GLN A 144 -17.21 -10.33 -9.97
C GLN A 144 -17.99 -9.79 -8.77
N LEU A 145 -17.33 -9.61 -7.62
CA LEU A 145 -17.99 -9.08 -6.42
C LEU A 145 -18.63 -7.71 -6.68
N LYS A 146 -19.84 -7.57 -6.15
CA LYS A 146 -20.59 -6.32 -6.06
C LYS A 146 -20.69 -5.91 -4.60
N ARG A 147 -20.84 -4.62 -4.34
CA ARG A 147 -20.99 -4.09 -2.99
C ARG A 147 -22.32 -3.37 -2.82
N THR A 148 -22.79 -3.28 -1.59
CA THR A 148 -23.91 -2.42 -1.24
C THR A 148 -23.51 -0.94 -1.28
N PRO A 149 -24.45 -0.03 -1.56
CA PRO A 149 -24.23 1.41 -1.39
C PRO A 149 -23.83 1.76 0.04
N VAL A 150 -22.88 2.68 0.21
CA VAL A 150 -22.43 3.16 1.54
C VAL A 150 -23.20 4.42 1.96
N TYR A 151 -23.72 5.18 0.99
CA TYR A 151 -24.56 6.37 1.18
C TYR A 151 -25.66 6.44 0.09
N SER A 152 -26.61 7.37 0.22
CA SER A 152 -27.83 7.42 -0.60
C SER A 152 -27.59 7.48 -2.12
N ASP A 153 -26.52 8.15 -2.55
CA ASP A 153 -26.20 8.42 -3.96
C ASP A 153 -24.94 7.65 -4.42
N ASP A 154 -24.58 6.59 -3.70
CA ASP A 154 -23.46 5.73 -4.06
C ASP A 154 -23.86 4.77 -5.19
N ASP A 155 -23.42 5.11 -6.41
CA ASP A 155 -23.66 4.36 -7.64
C ASP A 155 -22.97 2.98 -7.70
N CYS A 156 -22.17 2.65 -6.68
CA CYS A 156 -21.44 1.39 -6.55
C CYS A 156 -20.43 1.11 -7.67
N THR A 157 -20.01 2.14 -8.43
CA THR A 157 -19.04 1.98 -9.53
C THR A 157 -17.61 1.94 -9.01
N SER A 158 -17.32 2.67 -7.94
CA SER A 158 -15.99 2.69 -7.31
C SER A 158 -15.75 1.47 -6.41
N TRP A 159 -14.49 1.05 -6.33
CA TRP A 159 -14.02 0.01 -5.43
C TRP A 159 -12.80 0.49 -4.66
N TRP A 160 -12.73 0.25 -3.36
CA TRP A 160 -11.58 0.65 -2.54
C TRP A 160 -11.16 -0.46 -1.60
N ILE A 161 -9.85 -0.65 -1.51
CA ILE A 161 -9.19 -1.52 -0.52
C ILE A 161 -8.95 -0.71 0.75
N THR A 162 -8.49 0.53 0.59
CA THR A 162 -8.23 1.48 1.67
C THR A 162 -8.70 2.88 1.26
N ASP A 163 -8.79 3.81 2.19
CA ASP A 163 -9.04 5.22 1.89
C ASP A 163 -7.98 5.81 0.94
N GLY A 164 -6.78 5.21 0.86
CA GLY A 164 -5.69 5.67 -0.02
C GLY A 164 -5.53 4.86 -1.30
N LEU A 165 -6.28 3.76 -1.44
CA LEU A 165 -6.14 2.80 -2.53
C LEU A 165 -7.54 2.42 -3.05
N ARG A 166 -7.98 3.23 -4.00
CA ARG A 166 -9.29 3.22 -4.63
C ARG A 166 -9.14 3.17 -6.14
N ILE A 167 -10.08 2.50 -6.80
CA ILE A 167 -10.33 2.61 -8.23
C ILE A 167 -11.74 3.14 -8.45
N TRP A 168 -11.87 4.05 -9.41
CA TRP A 168 -13.15 4.54 -9.92
C TRP A 168 -13.56 3.68 -11.11
N ASP A 169 -14.86 3.57 -11.37
CA ASP A 169 -15.38 2.76 -12.48
C ASP A 169 -14.77 1.35 -12.54
N ALA A 170 -14.81 0.66 -11.41
CA ALA A 170 -14.12 -0.59 -11.15
C ALA A 170 -14.64 -1.73 -12.04
N THR A 171 -14.05 -1.87 -13.23
CA THR A 171 -14.33 -3.01 -14.11
C THR A 171 -13.82 -4.32 -13.49
N PRO A 172 -14.41 -5.48 -13.84
CA PRO A 172 -13.88 -6.77 -13.41
C PRO A 172 -12.38 -6.94 -13.69
N LYS A 173 -11.92 -6.53 -14.87
CA LYS A 173 -10.50 -6.58 -15.26
C LYS A 173 -9.57 -5.75 -14.36
N GLU A 174 -10.06 -4.65 -13.81
CA GLU A 174 -9.29 -3.87 -12.83
C GLU A 174 -9.32 -4.52 -11.45
N LYS A 175 -10.45 -5.10 -11.05
CA LYS A 175 -10.59 -5.83 -9.79
C LYS A 175 -9.78 -7.13 -9.74
N GLU A 176 -9.50 -7.77 -10.88
CA GLU A 176 -8.58 -8.92 -10.96
C GLU A 176 -7.16 -8.60 -10.46
N LYS A 177 -6.78 -7.32 -10.38
CA LYS A 177 -5.46 -6.91 -9.89
C LYS A 177 -5.39 -6.83 -8.36
N ILE A 178 -6.54 -6.79 -7.67
CA ILE A 178 -6.61 -6.58 -6.22
C ILE A 178 -5.69 -7.55 -5.44
N PRO A 179 -5.72 -8.87 -5.65
CA PRO A 179 -4.83 -9.78 -4.92
C PRO A 179 -3.33 -9.44 -5.09
N ALA A 180 -2.90 -9.18 -6.33
CA ALA A 180 -1.52 -8.84 -6.65
C ALA A 180 -1.11 -7.47 -6.05
N VAL A 181 -2.03 -6.50 -6.06
CA VAL A 181 -1.84 -5.18 -5.42
C VAL A 181 -1.68 -5.32 -3.89
N VAL A 182 -2.49 -6.16 -3.24
CA VAL A 182 -2.39 -6.42 -1.80
C VAL A 182 -1.05 -7.07 -1.45
N LEU A 183 -0.56 -8.02 -2.25
CA LEU A 183 0.77 -8.62 -2.07
C LEU A 183 1.89 -7.58 -2.32
N THR A 184 1.75 -6.75 -3.34
CA THR A 184 2.69 -5.65 -3.65
C THR A 184 2.81 -4.69 -2.47
N ALA A 185 1.68 -4.23 -1.92
CA ALA A 185 1.66 -3.39 -0.72
C ALA A 185 2.28 -4.10 0.49
N SER A 186 2.08 -5.41 0.62
CA SER A 186 2.66 -6.21 1.70
C SER A 186 4.18 -6.28 1.64
N LEU A 187 4.75 -6.39 0.44
CA LEU A 187 6.21 -6.33 0.22
C LEU A 187 6.78 -4.94 0.56
N ILE A 188 6.06 -3.86 0.22
CA ILE A 188 6.45 -2.50 0.61
C ILE A 188 6.49 -2.38 2.14
N ARG A 189 5.45 -2.88 2.83
CA ARG A 189 5.39 -2.89 4.30
C ARG A 189 6.55 -3.67 4.91
N ASN A 190 6.65 -4.94 4.52
CA ASN A 190 7.58 -5.91 5.09
C ASN A 190 8.09 -6.84 3.98
N PRO A 191 9.31 -6.63 3.45
CA PRO A 191 9.90 -7.46 2.40
C PRO A 191 10.42 -8.79 2.97
N ASP A 192 9.58 -9.50 3.72
CA ASP A 192 9.88 -10.80 4.28
C ASP A 192 10.19 -11.80 3.15
N GLU A 193 11.25 -12.58 3.29
CA GLU A 193 11.71 -13.55 2.28
C GLU A 193 10.61 -14.52 1.84
N ARG A 194 9.67 -14.84 2.74
CA ARG A 194 8.53 -15.72 2.44
C ARG A 194 7.51 -15.05 1.53
N LEU A 195 7.26 -13.74 1.71
CA LEU A 195 6.41 -12.97 0.80
C LEU A 195 7.08 -12.76 -0.55
N GLN A 196 8.41 -12.60 -0.56
CA GLN A 196 9.19 -12.53 -1.79
C GLN A 196 9.11 -13.83 -2.60
N ALA A 197 9.32 -14.97 -1.95
CA ALA A 197 9.19 -16.29 -2.57
C ALA A 197 7.76 -16.55 -3.05
N LEU A 198 6.76 -16.12 -2.28
CA LEU A 198 5.36 -16.21 -2.69
C LEU A 198 5.05 -15.36 -3.93
N ALA A 199 5.65 -14.18 -4.08
CA ALA A 199 5.49 -13.37 -5.28
C ALA A 199 6.00 -14.10 -6.52
N ASP A 200 7.16 -14.77 -6.41
CA ASP A 200 7.72 -15.59 -7.50
C ASP A 200 6.82 -16.78 -7.82
N GLU A 201 6.38 -17.54 -6.80
CA GLU A 201 5.48 -18.69 -6.93
C GLU A 201 4.19 -18.30 -7.68
N LEU A 202 3.54 -17.21 -7.28
CA LEU A 202 2.28 -16.79 -7.86
C LEU A 202 2.46 -16.23 -9.27
N ASN A 203 3.59 -15.57 -9.56
CA ASN A 203 3.91 -15.13 -10.90
C ASN A 203 4.23 -16.30 -11.84
N GLU A 204 4.95 -17.32 -11.37
CA GLU A 204 5.18 -18.54 -12.15
C GLU A 204 3.86 -19.27 -12.45
N ARG A 205 2.96 -19.35 -11.48
CA ARG A 205 1.68 -20.07 -11.62
C ARG A 205 0.65 -19.34 -12.46
N TYR A 206 0.53 -18.02 -12.31
CA TYR A 206 -0.57 -17.24 -12.90
C TYR A 206 -0.12 -16.18 -13.91
N GLY A 207 1.13 -15.73 -13.84
CA GLY A 207 1.66 -14.63 -14.65
C GLY A 207 0.83 -13.35 -14.54
N GLY A 208 0.88 -12.52 -15.59
CA GLY A 208 0.02 -11.35 -15.74
C GLY A 208 0.14 -10.36 -14.57
N ASN A 209 -0.97 -10.15 -13.84
CA ASN A 209 -1.03 -9.22 -12.70
C ASN A 209 0.04 -9.50 -11.64
N TRP A 210 0.47 -10.76 -11.51
CA TRP A 210 1.47 -11.18 -10.53
C TRP A 210 2.90 -10.74 -10.88
N LEU A 211 3.12 -10.16 -12.06
CA LEU A 211 4.37 -9.45 -12.36
C LEU A 211 4.54 -8.20 -11.47
N MET A 212 3.45 -7.60 -10.98
CA MET A 212 3.49 -6.43 -10.10
C MET A 212 4.29 -6.68 -8.80
N PRO A 213 3.96 -7.69 -7.96
CA PRO A 213 4.73 -7.95 -6.76
C PRO A 213 6.15 -8.44 -7.05
N VAL A 214 6.40 -9.16 -8.15
CA VAL A 214 7.75 -9.59 -8.54
C VAL A 214 8.64 -8.39 -8.91
N PHE A 215 8.09 -7.43 -9.67
CA PHE A 215 8.81 -6.22 -10.03
C PHE A 215 9.05 -5.32 -8.81
N MET A 216 8.04 -5.11 -7.96
CA MET A 216 8.21 -4.34 -6.71
C MET A 216 9.22 -5.00 -5.77
N LYS A 217 9.21 -6.33 -5.65
CA LYS A 217 10.25 -7.08 -4.94
C LYS A 217 11.64 -6.72 -5.49
N ALA A 218 11.82 -6.77 -6.81
CA ALA A 218 13.10 -6.47 -7.44
C ALA A 218 13.55 -5.02 -7.16
N ILE A 219 12.65 -4.04 -7.25
CA ILE A 219 12.92 -2.63 -6.88
C ILE A 219 13.39 -2.51 -5.43
N ILE A 220 12.82 -3.30 -4.52
CA ILE A 220 13.15 -3.24 -3.09
C ILE A 220 14.48 -3.93 -2.76
N THR A 221 14.83 -5.02 -3.47
CA THR A 221 15.90 -5.93 -3.03
C THR A 221 17.09 -6.04 -3.97
N GLN A 222 17.01 -5.54 -5.20
CA GLN A 222 18.07 -5.66 -6.20
C GLN A 222 18.70 -4.31 -6.55
N PRO A 223 19.94 -4.30 -7.07
CA PRO A 223 20.55 -3.09 -7.63
C PRO A 223 19.69 -2.50 -8.75
N LYS A 224 19.50 -1.18 -8.74
CA LYS A 224 18.63 -0.46 -9.69
C LYS A 224 18.99 -0.70 -11.16
N GLU A 225 20.28 -0.85 -11.48
CA GLU A 225 20.76 -1.13 -12.83
C GLU A 225 20.29 -2.51 -13.29
N GLN A 226 20.39 -3.52 -12.42
CA GLN A 226 19.92 -4.87 -12.72
C GLN A 226 18.41 -4.92 -12.93
N VAL A 227 17.66 -4.17 -12.10
CA VAL A 227 16.20 -4.03 -12.26
C VAL A 227 15.88 -3.39 -13.61
N TYR A 228 16.59 -2.33 -14.01
CA TYR A 228 16.41 -1.71 -15.31
C TYR A 228 16.67 -2.71 -16.45
N GLU A 229 17.84 -3.37 -16.49
CA GLU A 229 18.17 -4.31 -17.57
C GLU A 229 17.17 -5.46 -17.69
N THR A 230 16.63 -5.92 -16.57
CA THR A 230 15.71 -7.06 -16.54
C THR A 230 14.31 -6.68 -17.01
N TYR A 231 13.81 -5.51 -16.60
CA TYR A 231 12.38 -5.17 -16.77
C TYR A 231 12.11 -4.10 -17.83
N SER A 232 13.09 -3.26 -18.20
CA SER A 232 12.88 -2.25 -19.24
C SER A 232 12.48 -2.83 -20.61
N PRO A 233 12.95 -4.02 -21.05
CA PRO A 233 12.48 -4.61 -22.32
C PRO A 233 10.98 -4.91 -22.33
N LEU A 234 10.35 -5.03 -21.16
CA LEU A 234 8.90 -5.29 -21.07
C LEU A 234 8.07 -4.04 -21.39
N LEU A 235 8.67 -2.85 -21.45
CA LEU A 235 7.98 -1.61 -21.85
C LEU A 235 7.45 -1.66 -23.29
N ASP A 236 8.04 -2.51 -24.14
CA ASP A 236 7.62 -2.74 -25.52
C ASP A 236 6.65 -3.91 -25.69
N THR A 237 6.23 -4.54 -24.59
CA THR A 237 5.31 -5.68 -24.60
C THR A 237 3.94 -5.32 -23.97
N PRO A 238 2.91 -6.18 -24.13
CA PRO A 238 1.65 -6.00 -23.41
C PRO A 238 1.77 -6.01 -21.88
N GLN A 239 2.88 -6.50 -21.32
CA GLN A 239 3.10 -6.61 -19.88
C GLN A 239 3.43 -5.27 -19.21
N LYS A 240 3.79 -4.23 -19.98
CA LYS A 240 4.14 -2.89 -19.46
C LYS A 240 3.13 -2.31 -18.48
N GLY A 241 1.83 -2.61 -18.66
CA GLY A 241 0.77 -2.15 -17.77
C GLY A 241 1.00 -2.58 -16.31
N TYR A 242 1.53 -3.79 -16.10
CA TYR A 242 1.84 -4.30 -14.76
C TYR A 242 2.99 -3.54 -14.11
N LEU A 243 4.02 -3.19 -14.89
CA LEU A 243 5.12 -2.36 -14.40
C LEU A 243 4.61 -0.98 -13.99
N PHE A 244 3.72 -0.38 -14.78
CA PHE A 244 3.18 0.95 -14.47
C PHE A 244 2.33 0.95 -13.20
N HIS A 245 1.55 -0.09 -12.92
CA HIS A 245 0.83 -0.16 -11.64
C HIS A 245 1.77 -0.27 -10.44
N ALA A 246 2.89 -0.99 -10.55
CA ALA A 246 3.90 -1.05 -9.49
C ALA A 246 4.65 0.28 -9.34
N LEU A 247 5.03 0.92 -10.44
CA LEU A 247 5.62 2.27 -10.42
C LEU A 247 4.65 3.32 -9.87
N GLY A 248 3.34 3.14 -10.06
CA GLY A 248 2.29 3.96 -9.46
C GLY A 248 2.28 3.91 -7.93
N MET A 249 2.97 2.97 -7.30
CA MET A 249 3.16 2.92 -5.85
C MET A 249 4.46 3.60 -5.39
N LEU A 250 5.21 4.18 -6.31
CA LEU A 250 6.41 4.95 -6.03
C LEU A 250 6.13 6.46 -6.08
N HIS A 251 6.93 7.20 -5.33
CA HIS A 251 6.88 8.65 -5.27
C HIS A 251 8.28 9.19 -5.00
N TYR A 252 8.68 10.24 -5.70
CA TYR A 252 9.89 10.97 -5.39
C TYR A 252 9.59 12.00 -4.31
N ARG A 253 10.02 11.72 -3.08
CA ARG A 253 9.93 12.68 -1.98
C ARG A 253 10.92 13.81 -2.26
N CYS A 254 10.40 15.02 -2.35
CA CYS A 254 11.21 16.22 -2.39
C CYS A 254 10.50 17.37 -1.67
N TYR A 255 11.25 18.10 -0.85
CA TYR A 255 10.73 19.27 -0.15
C TYR A 255 11.02 20.56 -0.95
N PRO A 256 10.10 21.54 -0.96
CA PRO A 256 10.36 22.85 -1.57
C PRO A 256 11.63 23.52 -1.01
N GLU A 257 12.26 24.36 -1.83
CA GLU A 257 13.30 25.26 -1.32
C GLU A 257 12.72 26.18 -0.24
N GLY A 258 13.39 26.26 0.91
CA GLY A 258 12.89 27.02 2.05
C GLY A 258 11.82 26.32 2.89
N TRP A 259 11.60 25.01 2.73
CA TRP A 259 10.73 24.24 3.63
C TRP A 259 11.13 24.42 5.09
N THR A 260 10.23 24.99 5.89
CA THR A 260 10.48 25.40 7.28
C THR A 260 10.03 24.39 8.33
N TYR A 261 9.24 23.38 7.92
CA TYR A 261 8.78 22.33 8.82
C TYR A 261 9.78 21.17 8.90
N GLU A 262 9.66 20.38 9.97
CA GLU A 262 10.45 19.16 10.13
C GLU A 262 10.24 18.22 8.92
N ARG A 263 11.33 17.80 8.30
CA ARG A 263 11.30 16.86 7.18
C ARG A 263 11.08 15.46 7.72
N LEU A 264 10.20 14.70 7.09
CA LEU A 264 9.94 13.29 7.43
C LEU A 264 11.09 12.38 6.99
N GLY A 265 12.01 12.86 6.17
CA GLY A 265 13.22 12.16 5.75
C GLY A 265 13.98 12.90 4.65
N PRO A 266 15.08 12.34 4.13
CA PRO A 266 15.79 12.91 2.98
C PRO A 266 14.95 12.88 1.70
N ASP A 267 15.35 13.69 0.72
CA ASP A 267 14.84 13.60 -0.64
C ASP A 267 15.24 12.25 -1.27
N GLY A 268 14.39 11.70 -2.13
CA GLY A 268 14.65 10.44 -2.80
C GLY A 268 13.39 9.68 -3.19
N MET A 269 13.58 8.61 -3.96
CA MET A 269 12.48 7.74 -4.36
C MET A 269 12.03 6.88 -3.17
N ILE A 270 10.72 6.82 -2.95
CA ILE A 270 10.09 5.99 -1.94
C ILE A 270 9.01 5.12 -2.59
N ALA A 271 8.92 3.86 -2.14
CA ALA A 271 7.68 3.11 -2.24
C ALA A 271 6.77 3.54 -1.08
N LEU A 272 5.57 3.99 -1.41
CA LEU A 272 4.65 4.62 -0.46
C LEU A 272 3.31 3.91 -0.48
N ILE A 273 2.76 3.60 0.69
CA ILE A 273 1.39 3.09 0.84
C ILE A 273 0.64 3.83 1.93
N PHE A 274 -0.62 4.16 1.62
CA PHE A 274 -1.61 4.62 2.58
C PHE A 274 -2.58 3.49 2.86
N TRP A 275 -2.61 3.03 4.11
CA TRP A 275 -3.37 1.84 4.47
C TRP A 275 -4.40 2.12 5.55
N GLY A 276 -5.44 1.28 5.64
CA GLY A 276 -6.55 1.42 6.56
C GLY A 276 -7.65 2.41 6.13
N ASN A 277 -8.69 2.50 6.95
CA ASN A 277 -9.90 3.29 6.70
C ASN A 277 -10.25 4.19 7.88
N TYR A 278 -10.99 5.24 7.58
CA TYR A 278 -11.57 6.14 8.57
C TYR A 278 -13.08 6.19 8.47
N SER A 279 -13.74 6.04 9.62
CA SER A 279 -15.16 6.30 9.77
C SER A 279 -15.37 7.23 10.96
N TYR A 280 -15.89 8.43 10.68
CA TYR A 280 -16.06 9.49 11.66
C TYR A 280 -16.86 8.99 12.88
N GLY A 281 -16.33 9.22 14.08
CA GLY A 281 -16.96 8.77 15.33
C GLY A 281 -16.95 7.26 15.58
N THR A 282 -16.40 6.46 14.66
CA THR A 282 -16.45 4.99 14.72
C THR A 282 -15.06 4.37 14.88
N TYR A 283 -14.15 4.59 13.92
CA TYR A 283 -12.78 4.07 13.97
C TYR A 283 -11.83 4.89 13.08
N ASP A 284 -10.54 4.89 13.43
CA ASP A 284 -9.45 5.31 12.55
C ASP A 284 -8.38 4.21 12.57
N THR A 285 -8.22 3.51 11.45
CA THR A 285 -7.18 2.49 11.27
C THR A 285 -6.11 2.95 10.29
N ARG A 286 -6.08 4.23 9.92
CA ARG A 286 -5.19 4.71 8.87
C ARG A 286 -3.76 4.83 9.36
N PHE A 287 -2.82 4.40 8.52
CA PHE A 287 -1.40 4.65 8.69
C PHE A 287 -0.72 4.73 7.31
N MET A 288 0.53 5.18 7.31
CA MET A 288 1.35 5.35 6.12
C MET A 288 2.63 4.55 6.30
N ILE A 289 3.09 3.89 5.24
CA ILE A 289 4.40 3.26 5.20
C ILE A 289 5.19 3.81 4.03
N GLU A 290 6.45 4.09 4.31
CA GLU A 290 7.40 4.66 3.36
C GLU A 290 8.67 3.82 3.41
N ARG A 291 9.13 3.40 2.23
CA ARG A 291 10.37 2.64 2.07
C ARG A 291 11.21 3.30 1.00
N TYR A 292 12.41 3.73 1.35
CA TYR A 292 13.37 4.22 0.37
C TYR A 292 13.76 3.09 -0.59
N VAL A 293 13.75 3.41 -1.88
CA VAL A 293 14.15 2.54 -2.97
C VAL A 293 14.97 3.35 -3.96
N ASP A 294 15.75 2.67 -4.79
CA ASP A 294 16.47 3.33 -5.87
C ASP A 294 15.87 2.92 -7.21
N LEU A 295 15.66 3.90 -8.09
CA LEU A 295 15.22 3.69 -9.45
C LEU A 295 16.30 4.24 -10.39
N ASP A 296 16.69 3.43 -11.38
CA ASP A 296 17.68 3.85 -12.38
C ASP A 296 17.13 5.00 -13.23
N GLU A 297 17.94 6.05 -13.46
CA GLU A 297 17.53 7.24 -14.22
C GLU A 297 17.09 6.90 -15.65
N ARG A 298 17.61 5.81 -16.24
CA ARG A 298 17.25 5.35 -17.58
C ARG A 298 15.76 5.03 -17.72
N TRP A 299 15.08 4.64 -16.63
CA TRP A 299 13.63 4.52 -16.63
C TRP A 299 12.94 5.83 -17.02
N LEU A 300 13.45 6.96 -16.55
CA LEU A 300 12.85 8.27 -16.82
C LEU A 300 12.97 8.66 -18.29
N PHE A 301 14.07 8.31 -18.94
CA PHE A 301 14.23 8.46 -20.38
C PHE A 301 13.24 7.59 -21.16
N ASP A 302 13.11 6.32 -20.81
CA ASP A 302 12.19 5.40 -21.49
C ASP A 302 10.73 5.77 -21.30
N LEU A 303 10.37 6.21 -20.09
CA LEU A 303 8.99 6.63 -19.79
C LEU A 303 8.60 7.92 -20.53
N ALA A 304 9.56 8.78 -20.86
CA ALA A 304 9.36 9.98 -21.66
C ALA A 304 9.31 9.73 -23.18
N LYS A 305 9.52 8.50 -23.66
CA LYS A 305 9.42 8.20 -25.10
C LYS A 305 7.97 8.36 -25.59
N ASP A 306 7.84 8.69 -26.87
CA ASP A 306 6.55 8.82 -27.57
C ASP A 306 5.52 9.70 -26.82
N PRO A 307 5.79 11.01 -26.62
CA PRO A 307 4.83 11.91 -25.99
C PRO A 307 3.54 12.07 -26.82
N GLU A 308 3.62 11.80 -28.12
CA GLU A 308 2.48 11.93 -29.02
C GLU A 308 1.48 10.77 -28.94
N GLY A 309 1.96 9.58 -28.59
CA GLY A 309 1.16 8.37 -28.54
C GLY A 309 0.14 8.34 -27.40
N ARG A 310 -0.81 7.41 -27.55
CA ARG A 310 -1.81 7.14 -26.51
C ARG A 310 -1.14 6.41 -25.35
N LYS A 311 -1.14 7.05 -24.18
CA LYS A 311 -0.60 6.46 -22.95
C LYS A 311 -1.58 5.45 -22.34
N PRO A 312 -1.08 4.36 -21.74
CA PRO A 312 -1.92 3.37 -21.06
C PRO A 312 -2.49 3.95 -19.75
N THR A 313 -3.59 3.36 -19.29
CA THR A 313 -4.18 3.70 -17.99
C THR A 313 -3.38 3.06 -16.87
N VAL A 314 -3.12 3.83 -15.80
CA VAL A 314 -2.45 3.36 -14.58
C VAL A 314 -3.43 3.50 -13.41
N THR A 315 -4.21 2.45 -13.16
CA THR A 315 -5.35 2.47 -12.22
C THR A 315 -4.96 2.39 -10.75
N TRP A 316 -3.99 1.55 -10.41
CA TRP A 316 -3.50 1.38 -9.05
C TRP A 316 -2.30 2.29 -8.80
N GLN A 317 -2.56 3.46 -8.20
CA GLN A 317 -1.54 4.41 -7.78
C GLN A 317 -1.73 4.74 -6.29
N THR A 318 -0.63 4.96 -5.59
CA THR A 318 -0.66 5.59 -4.26
C THR A 318 -1.04 7.07 -4.46
N TYR A 319 -1.69 7.69 -3.47
CA TYR A 319 -2.15 9.09 -3.49
C TYR A 319 -3.56 9.38 -4.10
N ASN A 320 -4.46 8.40 -4.15
CA ASN A 320 -5.87 8.64 -4.54
C ASN A 320 -6.73 9.24 -3.40
N ARG A 321 -6.21 10.22 -2.63
CA ARG A 321 -6.98 10.93 -1.59
C ARG A 321 -7.29 12.37 -2.00
N SER A 322 -8.58 12.65 -2.08
CA SER A 322 -9.17 14.00 -2.10
C SER A 322 -9.12 14.77 -3.43
N GLY A 323 -9.44 14.09 -4.53
CA GLY A 323 -10.07 14.75 -5.69
C GLY A 323 -9.13 15.43 -6.68
N VAL A 324 -7.88 14.97 -6.80
CA VAL A 324 -7.01 15.42 -7.88
C VAL A 324 -6.43 14.19 -8.56
N LEU A 325 -6.82 14.02 -9.83
CA LEU A 325 -6.16 13.25 -10.90
C LEU A 325 -6.27 11.72 -10.83
N TYR A 326 -7.02 11.14 -11.78
CA TYR A 326 -7.32 9.71 -11.84
C TYR A 326 -6.62 9.02 -13.00
N GLY A 327 -5.87 7.96 -12.68
CA GLY A 327 -5.68 6.84 -13.60
C GLY A 327 -4.75 7.11 -14.78
N SER A 328 -3.94 8.18 -14.74
CA SER A 328 -3.13 8.56 -15.89
C SER A 328 -1.66 8.17 -15.73
N TYR A 329 -1.07 7.76 -16.84
CA TYR A 329 0.37 7.51 -16.95
C TYR A 329 1.22 8.74 -16.58
N ASP A 330 0.74 9.95 -16.91
CA ASP A 330 1.48 11.18 -16.68
C ASP A 330 1.55 11.54 -15.19
N GLU A 331 0.53 11.19 -14.40
CA GLU A 331 0.54 11.30 -12.92
C GLU A 331 1.55 10.37 -12.27
N MET A 332 1.54 9.10 -12.69
CA MET A 332 2.53 8.14 -12.27
C MET A 332 3.91 8.70 -12.62
N PHE A 333 4.10 9.15 -13.87
CA PHE A 333 5.40 9.59 -14.33
C PHE A 333 5.91 10.83 -13.58
N ILE A 334 5.09 11.87 -13.41
CA ILE A 334 5.50 13.06 -12.64
C ILE A 334 5.80 12.73 -11.17
N SER A 335 5.09 11.75 -10.60
CA SER A 335 5.33 11.29 -9.23
C SER A 335 6.70 10.63 -9.07
N LEU A 336 7.30 10.10 -10.15
CA LEU A 336 8.65 9.52 -10.12
C LEU A 336 9.77 10.57 -10.21
N LEU A 337 9.44 11.83 -10.51
CA LEU A 337 10.43 12.85 -10.83
C LEU A 337 10.80 13.70 -9.61
N PRO A 338 12.09 14.03 -9.41
CA PRO A 338 12.47 15.06 -8.48
C PRO A 338 11.93 16.43 -8.90
N ARG A 339 11.86 17.37 -7.96
CA ARG A 339 11.61 18.79 -8.28
C ARG A 339 12.71 19.41 -9.14
N LYS A 340 13.97 18.95 -8.96
CA LYS A 340 15.13 19.37 -9.74
C LYS A 340 15.75 18.18 -10.44
N VAL A 341 15.91 18.28 -11.75
CA VAL A 341 16.60 17.29 -12.57
C VAL A 341 17.95 17.88 -12.95
N GLU A 342 19.02 17.30 -12.40
CA GLU A 342 20.40 17.75 -12.61
C GLU A 342 20.93 17.36 -14.00
N ASN A 343 20.45 16.25 -14.57
CA ASN A 343 20.83 15.82 -15.91
C ASN A 343 20.18 16.75 -16.97
N PRO A 344 20.98 17.55 -17.71
CA PRO A 344 20.44 18.54 -18.64
C PRO A 344 19.70 17.90 -19.83
N GLU A 345 20.15 16.73 -20.28
CA GLU A 345 19.52 16.00 -21.38
C GLU A 345 18.14 15.50 -20.95
N LEU A 346 18.07 14.85 -19.79
CA LEU A 346 16.80 14.39 -19.22
C LEU A 346 15.84 15.56 -18.98
N LYS A 347 16.33 16.68 -18.42
CA LYS A 347 15.52 17.88 -18.21
C LYS A 347 14.91 18.39 -19.52
N SER A 348 15.68 18.43 -20.62
CA SER A 348 15.16 18.83 -21.93
C SER A 348 14.09 17.87 -22.44
N ILE A 349 14.32 16.56 -22.34
CA ILE A 349 13.37 15.53 -22.79
C ILE A 349 12.05 15.60 -21.99
N LEU A 350 12.13 15.75 -20.67
CA LEU A 350 10.94 15.86 -19.81
C LEU A 350 10.13 17.12 -20.13
N ARG A 351 10.81 18.25 -20.33
CA ARG A 351 10.18 19.50 -20.76
C ARG A 351 9.40 19.31 -22.06
N ASP A 352 10.04 18.74 -23.09
CA ASP A 352 9.39 18.48 -24.37
C ASP A 352 8.23 17.49 -24.25
N TYR A 353 8.42 16.42 -23.45
CA TYR A 353 7.38 15.44 -23.17
C TYR A 353 6.13 16.10 -22.60
N PHE A 354 6.24 16.80 -21.46
CA PHE A 354 5.09 17.38 -20.78
C PHE A 354 4.47 18.53 -21.57
N ARG A 355 5.27 19.31 -22.33
CA ARG A 355 4.75 20.32 -23.25
C ARG A 355 3.84 19.68 -24.30
N ILE A 356 4.33 18.68 -25.04
CA ILE A 356 3.57 17.97 -26.09
C ILE A 356 2.32 17.30 -25.49
N ARG A 357 2.45 16.66 -24.32
CA ARG A 357 1.31 16.02 -23.64
C ARG A 357 0.23 17.03 -23.23
N SER A 358 0.61 18.21 -22.73
CA SER A 358 -0.31 19.27 -22.32
C SER A 358 -1.17 19.81 -23.46
N GLU A 359 -0.64 19.82 -24.69
CA GLU A 359 -1.37 20.26 -25.88
C GLU A 359 -2.43 19.23 -26.33
N LYS A 360 -2.20 17.94 -26.03
CA LYS A 360 -3.09 16.83 -26.40
C LYS A 360 -4.15 16.52 -25.36
N VAL A 361 -3.82 16.59 -24.08
CA VAL A 361 -4.73 16.21 -22.99
C VAL A 361 -5.50 17.44 -22.49
N LYS A 362 -6.65 17.71 -23.11
CA LYS A 362 -7.52 18.87 -22.81
C LYS A 362 -8.60 18.51 -21.78
N VAL A 363 -8.20 18.01 -20.61
CA VAL A 363 -9.10 17.76 -19.47
C VAL A 363 -8.70 18.70 -18.34
N GLU A 364 -9.65 19.44 -17.78
CA GLU A 364 -9.43 20.44 -16.74
C GLU A 364 -8.66 19.87 -15.53
N GLU A 365 -8.92 18.61 -15.20
CA GLU A 365 -8.25 17.85 -14.14
C GLU A 365 -6.76 17.65 -14.44
N SER A 366 -6.39 17.30 -15.68
CA SER A 366 -5.00 17.06 -16.13
C SER A 366 -4.12 18.33 -16.16
N ILE A 367 -4.72 19.52 -16.09
CA ILE A 367 -4.01 20.80 -16.10
C ILE A 367 -3.02 20.90 -14.92
N THR A 368 -3.33 20.30 -13.77
CA THR A 368 -2.48 20.37 -12.57
C THR A 368 -1.15 19.63 -12.73
N VAL A 369 -1.14 18.45 -13.38
CA VAL A 369 0.11 17.72 -13.73
C VAL A 369 1.00 18.58 -14.61
N TYR A 370 0.44 19.17 -15.66
CA TYR A 370 1.23 19.93 -16.62
C TYR A 370 1.69 21.28 -16.06
N LYS A 371 0.93 21.90 -15.15
CA LYS A 371 1.39 23.07 -14.38
C LYS A 371 2.58 22.72 -13.50
N ASP A 372 2.49 21.63 -12.73
CA ASP A 372 3.61 21.16 -11.89
C ASP A 372 4.84 20.82 -12.74
N ALA A 373 4.66 20.14 -13.88
CA ALA A 373 5.75 19.87 -14.80
C ALA A 373 6.36 21.15 -15.40
N ALA A 374 5.53 22.14 -15.75
CA ALA A 374 5.98 23.43 -16.23
C ALA A 374 6.74 24.20 -15.15
N GLU A 375 6.32 24.17 -13.89
CA GLU A 375 7.06 24.79 -12.77
C GLU A 375 8.41 24.10 -12.51
N ARG A 376 8.50 22.78 -12.71
CA ARG A 376 9.73 22.01 -12.48
C ARG A 376 10.74 22.12 -13.63
N PHE A 377 10.25 22.13 -14.87
CA PHE A 377 11.08 21.96 -16.07
C PHE A 377 10.95 23.11 -17.07
N GLY A 378 9.92 23.93 -16.95
CA GLY A 378 9.74 25.16 -17.72
C GLY A 378 10.57 26.27 -17.11
N ASP A 379 11.74 26.50 -17.71
CA ASP A 379 12.25 27.83 -18.03
C ASP A 379 13.52 27.67 -18.87
N GLU A 380 13.59 28.45 -19.96
CA GLU A 380 14.78 29.25 -20.27
C GLU A 380 14.56 30.66 -19.74
#